data_AF-A0A2C1YUL9-F1
#
_entry.id   AF-A0A2C1YUL9-F1
#
_cell.length_a   1.000
_cell.length_b   1.000
_cell.length_c   1.000
_cell.angle_alpha   90.00
_cell.angle_beta   90.00
_cell.angle_gamma   90.00
#
_symmetry.space_group_name_H-M   'P 1'
#
loop_
_entity.id
_entity.type
_entity.pdbx_description
1 polymer ?
#
loop_
_entity_poly.entity_id
_entity_poly.type
_entity_poly.pdbx_seq_one_letter_code
_entity_poly.pdbx_strand_id
1 'polypeptide(L)'
;MLHNMKGKVIFKSHFKRGNLMKPNRRYDIDWLRNLGILLLFPFHSARLFDHWDPFYVKSNVLSWGLSWFIASTSYWFMPLLFWLAGSSTWYALQHRSYQQYLKDRISRLLIPFIFGLLFIVPPQGYFSL
;
A
#
# COMPACT_ATOMS: atom_id res chain seq x y z
N MET A 1 -70.68 -13.13 4.68
CA MET A 1 -69.87 -11.92 4.91
C MET A 1 -68.80 -12.28 5.94
N LEU A 2 -67.56 -12.43 5.47
CA LEU A 2 -66.23 -12.30 6.14
C LEU A 2 -66.20 -12.46 7.69
N HIS A 3 -65.29 -13.18 8.34
CA HIS A 3 -63.86 -13.24 8.07
C HIS A 3 -63.21 -14.32 8.95
N ASN A 4 -62.34 -15.05 8.29
CA ASN A 4 -61.39 -16.05 8.76
C ASN A 4 -60.22 -15.42 9.56
N MET A 5 -59.49 -16.28 10.29
CA MET A 5 -58.05 -16.21 10.57
C MET A 5 -57.51 -15.59 11.89
N LYS A 6 -57.20 -16.52 12.81
CA LYS A 6 -55.84 -16.89 13.26
C LYS A 6 -55.04 -15.87 14.09
N GLY A 7 -54.64 -16.35 15.26
CA GLY A 7 -53.82 -15.66 16.25
C GLY A 7 -52.51 -15.12 15.68
N LYS A 8 -52.29 -13.83 15.98
CA LYS A 8 -50.96 -13.23 15.93
C LYS A 8 -50.19 -13.65 17.17
N VAL A 9 -49.46 -14.74 17.06
CA VAL A 9 -48.31 -15.03 17.93
C VAL A 9 -47.28 -13.92 17.67
N ILE A 10 -47.20 -12.97 18.59
CA ILE A 10 -46.21 -11.88 18.56
C ILE A 10 -44.86 -12.47 18.99
N PHE A 11 -44.16 -13.10 18.05
CA PHE A 11 -42.77 -13.48 18.24
C PHE A 11 -41.90 -12.25 17.99
N LYS A 12 -41.75 -11.39 19.01
CA LYS A 12 -40.66 -10.38 19.02
C LYS A 12 -39.36 -11.14 19.18
N SER A 13 -38.71 -11.48 18.07
CA SER A 13 -37.32 -11.93 18.09
C SER A 13 -36.44 -10.76 18.56
N HIS A 14 -36.11 -10.77 19.84
CA HIS A 14 -35.02 -9.98 20.40
C HIS A 14 -33.71 -10.50 19.80
N PHE A 15 -33.41 -10.06 18.57
CA PHE A 15 -32.09 -10.24 17.99
C PHE A 15 -31.14 -9.33 18.77
N LYS A 16 -30.55 -9.88 19.85
CA LYS A 16 -29.40 -9.29 20.51
C LYS A 16 -28.36 -9.05 19.43
N ARG A 17 -28.19 -7.78 19.05
CA ARG A 17 -27.12 -7.31 18.19
C ARG A 17 -25.83 -7.52 18.99
N GLY A 18 -25.29 -8.74 18.94
CA GLY A 18 -24.02 -9.08 19.55
C GLY A 18 -22.99 -8.06 19.09
N ASN A 19 -22.18 -7.57 20.03
CA ASN A 19 -21.06 -6.67 19.75
C ASN A 19 -20.27 -7.24 18.56
N LEU A 20 -20.46 -6.64 17.39
CA LEU A 20 -19.65 -6.92 16.21
C LEU A 20 -18.25 -6.42 16.58
N MET A 21 -17.40 -7.32 17.09
CA MET A 21 -15.99 -7.04 17.28
C MET A 21 -15.49 -6.49 15.95
N LYS A 22 -15.10 -5.21 15.93
CA LYS A 22 -14.51 -4.59 14.74
C LYS A 22 -13.35 -5.50 14.30
N PRO A 23 -13.22 -5.83 13.01
CA PRO A 23 -12.08 -6.61 12.54
C PRO A 23 -10.81 -5.96 13.07
N ASN A 24 -10.03 -6.72 13.84
CA ASN A 24 -8.85 -6.19 14.50
C ASN A 24 -7.83 -5.83 13.41
N ARG A 25 -7.61 -4.53 13.20
CA ARG A 25 -6.64 -4.04 12.22
C ARG A 25 -5.26 -4.53 12.65
N ARG A 26 -4.53 -5.16 11.73
CA ARG A 26 -3.19 -5.72 12.01
C ARG A 26 -2.16 -4.60 12.00
N TYR A 27 -2.03 -3.91 13.12
CA TYR A 27 -1.10 -2.79 13.30
C TYR A 27 0.35 -3.19 13.00
N ASP A 28 0.74 -4.44 13.26
CA ASP A 28 2.09 -4.94 13.01
C ASP A 28 2.50 -4.82 11.53
N ILE A 29 1.59 -5.17 10.62
CA ILE A 29 1.81 -5.12 9.16
C ILE A 29 1.90 -3.67 8.68
N ASP A 30 1.06 -2.80 9.25
CA ASP A 30 1.05 -1.38 8.93
C ASP A 30 2.32 -0.68 9.43
N TRP A 31 2.80 -1.01 10.63
CA TRP A 31 4.06 -0.49 11.16
C TRP A 31 5.25 -0.96 10.33
N LEU A 32 5.30 -2.25 9.95
CA LEU A 32 6.38 -2.76 9.10
C LEU A 32 6.43 -2.03 7.75
N ARG A 33 5.26 -1.78 7.15
CA ARG A 33 5.14 -0.99 5.92
C ARG A 33 5.63 0.44 6.12
N ASN A 34 5.19 1.10 7.19
CA ASN A 34 5.57 2.48 7.48
C ASN A 34 7.08 2.62 7.71
N LEU A 35 7.69 1.68 8.43
CA LEU A 35 9.14 1.63 8.64
C LEU A 35 9.88 1.41 7.31
N GLY A 36 9.37 0.54 6.43
CA GLY A 36 9.92 0.37 5.09
C GLY A 36 9.86 1.66 4.25
N ILE A 37 8.71 2.33 4.22
CA ILE A 37 8.57 3.61 3.51
C ILE A 37 9.48 4.68 4.12
N LEU A 38 9.63 4.70 5.45
CA LEU A 38 10.51 5.64 6.13
C LEU A 38 11.99 5.39 5.80
N LEU A 39 12.40 4.13 5.68
CA LEU A 39 13.74 3.74 5.25
C LEU A 39 14.05 4.18 3.80
N LEU A 40 13.02 4.40 2.99
CA LEU A 40 13.18 4.86 1.62
C LEU A 40 13.82 6.26 1.54
N PHE A 41 13.59 7.14 2.53
CA PHE A 41 14.16 8.49 2.58
C PHE A 41 15.70 8.50 2.70
N PRO A 42 16.33 7.85 3.71
CA PRO A 42 17.78 7.76 3.78
C PRO A 42 18.35 6.95 2.62
N PHE A 43 17.63 5.94 2.09
CA PHE A 43 18.06 5.22 0.89
C PHE A 43 18.23 6.15 -0.32
N HIS A 44 17.24 6.98 -0.63
CA HIS A 44 17.32 7.91 -1.76
C HIS A 44 18.32 9.04 -1.51
N SER A 45 18.45 9.49 -0.26
CA SER A 45 19.46 10.48 0.11
C SER A 45 20.89 9.92 -0.03
N ALA A 46 21.09 8.64 0.34
CA ALA A 46 22.37 7.96 0.22
C ALA A 46 22.79 7.76 -1.25
N ARG A 47 21.83 7.60 -2.18
CA ARG A 47 22.10 7.39 -3.62
C ARG A 47 22.86 8.55 -4.26
N LEU A 48 22.85 9.75 -3.69
CA LEU A 48 23.64 10.89 -4.15
C LEU A 48 25.16 10.69 -3.96
N PHE A 49 25.56 9.78 -3.05
CA PHE A 49 26.94 9.55 -2.61
C PHE A 49 27.47 8.16 -2.97
N ASP A 50 26.74 7.40 -3.80
CA ASP A 50 27.09 6.04 -4.13
C ASP A 50 28.10 5.94 -5.28
N HIS A 51 28.83 4.81 -5.32
CA HIS A 51 29.90 4.61 -6.29
C HIS A 51 29.45 3.92 -7.58
N TRP A 52 28.32 3.20 -7.56
CA TRP A 52 28.00 2.25 -8.64
C TRP A 52 27.17 2.85 -9.76
N ASP A 53 25.95 3.31 -9.50
CA ASP A 53 25.05 3.72 -10.58
C ASP A 53 25.17 5.20 -10.90
N PRO A 54 25.13 5.60 -12.18
CA PRO A 54 24.96 7.00 -12.54
C PRO A 54 23.60 7.51 -12.04
N PHE A 55 23.60 8.68 -11.40
CA PHE A 55 22.40 9.37 -10.94
C PHE A 55 22.38 10.77 -11.55
N TYR A 56 21.19 11.35 -11.75
CA TYR A 56 21.03 12.68 -12.34
C TYR A 56 21.76 13.78 -11.56
N VAL A 57 21.97 13.58 -10.25
CA VAL A 57 22.71 14.49 -9.37
C VAL A 57 23.69 13.66 -8.54
N LYS A 58 25.01 13.81 -8.77
CA LYS A 58 26.04 13.17 -7.95
C LYS A 58 26.91 14.18 -7.22
N SER A 59 27.26 13.82 -5.99
CA SER A 59 28.28 14.54 -5.22
C SER A 59 29.69 14.20 -5.74
N ASN A 60 30.61 15.15 -5.68
CA ASN A 60 32.04 14.92 -5.94
C ASN A 60 32.71 14.09 -4.83
N VAL A 61 32.09 14.01 -3.65
CA VAL A 61 32.52 13.20 -2.52
C VAL A 61 31.64 11.96 -2.46
N LEU A 62 32.24 10.78 -2.55
CA LEU A 62 31.56 9.48 -2.53
C LEU A 62 31.95 8.68 -1.28
N SER A 63 31.05 7.82 -0.80
CA SER A 63 31.30 6.98 0.38
C SER A 63 30.96 5.51 0.13
N TRP A 64 31.94 4.63 0.37
CA TRP A 64 31.74 3.18 0.27
C TRP A 64 30.74 2.66 1.30
N GLY A 65 30.66 3.26 2.49
CA GLY A 65 29.69 2.87 3.52
C GLY A 65 28.24 3.11 3.06
N LEU A 66 27.99 4.24 2.40
CA LEU A 66 26.67 4.55 1.84
C LEU A 66 26.34 3.64 0.65
N SER A 67 27.32 3.33 -0.21
CA SER A 67 27.15 2.34 -1.27
C SER A 67 26.70 0.99 -0.68
N TRP A 68 27.42 0.44 0.30
CA TRP A 68 27.04 -0.84 0.92
C TRP A 68 25.66 -0.80 1.57
N PHE A 69 25.31 0.28 2.26
CA PHE A 69 23.96 0.48 2.81
C PHE A 69 22.87 0.37 1.74
N ILE A 70 23.08 0.99 0.58
CA ILE A 70 22.15 0.91 -0.56
C ILE A 70 22.07 -0.52 -1.09
N ALA A 71 23.20 -1.18 -1.36
CA ALA A 71 23.19 -2.55 -1.87
C ALA A 71 22.51 -3.54 -0.93
N SER A 72 22.79 -3.44 0.38
CA SER A 72 22.14 -4.29 1.38
C SER A 72 20.64 -4.01 1.44
N THR A 73 20.22 -2.74 1.43
CA THR A 73 18.81 -2.37 1.49
C THR A 73 18.06 -2.84 0.24
N SER A 74 18.60 -2.61 -0.96
CA SER A 74 17.93 -2.94 -2.22
C SER A 74 17.64 -4.42 -2.37
N TYR A 75 18.47 -5.30 -1.79
CA TYR A 75 18.33 -6.74 -1.87
C TYR A 75 17.03 -7.28 -1.24
N TRP A 76 16.69 -6.80 -0.04
CA TRP A 76 15.53 -7.32 0.70
C TRP A 76 14.30 -6.40 0.62
N PHE A 77 14.48 -5.13 0.29
CA PHE A 77 13.43 -4.14 0.35
C PHE A 77 12.25 -4.45 -0.60
N MET A 78 12.56 -4.77 -1.85
CA MET A 78 11.52 -5.10 -2.84
C MET A 78 10.75 -6.38 -2.47
N PRO A 79 11.40 -7.52 -2.14
CA PRO A 79 10.72 -8.71 -1.64
C PRO A 79 9.79 -8.44 -0.45
N LEU A 80 10.23 -7.63 0.51
CA LEU A 80 9.44 -7.26 1.69
C LEU A 80 8.17 -6.49 1.31
N LEU A 81 8.28 -5.50 0.41
CA LEU A 81 7.13 -4.75 -0.07
C LEU A 81 6.13 -5.62 -0.84
N PHE A 82 6.61 -6.56 -1.65
CA PHE A 82 5.75 -7.53 -2.34
C PHE A 82 4.99 -8.43 -1.36
N TRP A 83 5.68 -8.95 -0.35
CA TRP A 83 5.05 -9.75 0.70
C TRP A 83 3.99 -8.94 1.47
N LEU A 84 4.30 -7.70 1.85
CA LEU A 84 3.34 -6.78 2.49
C LEU A 84 2.13 -6.45 1.59
N ALA A 85 2.34 -6.30 0.29
CA ALA A 85 1.26 -6.07 -0.66
C ALA A 85 0.36 -7.31 -0.79
N GLY A 86 0.95 -8.51 -0.84
CA GLY A 86 0.24 -9.78 -0.86
C GLY A 86 -0.61 -10.00 0.39
N SER A 87 -0.01 -9.84 1.58
CA SER A 87 -0.73 -10.00 2.85
C SER A 87 -1.88 -9.00 2.98
N SER A 88 -1.68 -7.74 2.60
CA SER A 88 -2.75 -6.73 2.61
C SER A 88 -3.90 -7.08 1.65
N THR A 89 -3.60 -7.67 0.49
CA THR A 89 -4.61 -8.09 -0.48
C THR A 89 -5.40 -9.29 0.03
N TRP A 90 -4.73 -10.27 0.64
CA TRP A 90 -5.36 -11.43 1.25
C TRP A 90 -6.41 -11.03 2.29
N TYR A 91 -6.05 -10.15 3.23
CA TYR A 91 -7.01 -9.66 4.24
C TYR A 91 -8.13 -8.81 3.63
N ALA A 92 -7.85 -8.01 2.59
CA ALA A 92 -8.87 -7.19 1.93
C ALA A 92 -9.93 -8.04 1.21
N LEU A 93 -9.52 -9.15 0.58
CA LEU A 93 -10.40 -10.06 -0.16
C LEU A 93 -11.28 -10.91 0.76
N GLN A 94 -10.90 -11.12 2.02
CA GLN A 94 -11.74 -11.82 3.01
C GLN A 94 -13.00 -11.02 3.41
N HIS A 95 -13.04 -9.72 3.15
CA HIS A 95 -14.12 -8.84 3.62
C HIS A 95 -14.83 -8.08 2.49
N ARG A 96 -14.37 -8.15 1.24
CA ARG A 96 -14.92 -7.40 0.10
C ARG A 96 -15.01 -8.24 -1.18
N SER A 97 -15.96 -7.90 -2.05
CA SER A 97 -16.05 -8.48 -3.40
C SER A 97 -14.84 -8.09 -4.26
N TYR A 98 -14.29 -9.07 -4.98
CA TYR A 98 -13.14 -8.94 -5.88
C TYR A 98 -13.26 -7.76 -6.85
N GLN A 99 -14.45 -7.54 -7.42
CA GLN A 99 -14.70 -6.48 -8.41
C GLN A 99 -14.57 -5.08 -7.82
N GLN A 100 -15.08 -4.89 -6.60
CA GLN A 100 -15.01 -3.59 -5.92
C GLN A 100 -13.58 -3.28 -5.47
N TYR A 101 -12.84 -4.29 -4.98
CA TYR A 101 -11.44 -4.15 -4.63
C TYR A 101 -10.57 -3.72 -5.83
N LEU A 102 -10.75 -4.37 -6.99
CA LEU A 102 -10.00 -4.04 -8.20
C LEU A 102 -10.31 -2.64 -8.71
N LYS A 103 -11.58 -2.25 -8.77
CA LYS A 103 -11.99 -0.91 -9.23
C LYS A 103 -11.39 0.21 -8.36
N ASP A 104 -11.41 0.02 -7.04
CA ASP A 104 -10.84 0.98 -6.10
C ASP A 104 -9.29 1.05 -6.24
N ARG A 105 -8.62 -0.07 -6.51
CA ARG A 105 -7.16 -0.11 -6.66
C ARG A 105 -6.71 0.52 -7.97
N ILE A 106 -7.42 0.23 -9.06
CA ILE A 106 -7.12 0.75 -10.40
C ILE A 106 -7.30 2.26 -10.43
N SER A 107 -8.42 2.78 -9.92
CA SER A 107 -8.65 4.24 -9.89
C SER A 107 -7.58 4.97 -9.06
N ARG A 108 -7.22 4.43 -7.89
CA ARG A 108 -6.17 5.02 -7.04
C ARG A 108 -4.75 4.90 -7.60
N LEU A 109 -4.48 3.95 -8.50
CA LEU A 109 -3.14 3.74 -9.06
C LEU A 109 -2.96 4.36 -10.46
N LEU A 110 -3.94 4.19 -11.35
CA LEU A 110 -3.87 4.71 -12.72
C LEU A 110 -3.95 6.23 -12.78
N ILE A 111 -4.79 6.86 -11.95
CA ILE A 111 -4.95 8.31 -11.98
C ILE A 111 -3.62 9.01 -11.63
N PRO A 112 -2.93 8.66 -10.51
CA PRO A 112 -1.61 9.23 -10.23
C PRO A 112 -0.54 8.81 -11.23
N PHE A 113 -0.62 7.58 -11.78
CA PHE A 113 0.36 7.09 -12.74
C PHE A 113 0.33 7.89 -14.05
N ILE A 114 -0.84 8.08 -14.65
CA ILE A 114 -0.98 8.86 -15.89
C ILE A 114 -0.57 10.31 -15.67
N PHE A 115 -0.96 10.88 -14.53
CA PHE A 115 -0.55 12.23 -14.16
C PHE A 115 0.98 12.33 -14.02
N GLY A 116 1.62 11.44 -13.27
CA GLY A 116 3.07 11.42 -13.13
C GLY A 116 3.79 11.19 -14.46
N LEU A 117 3.27 10.31 -15.31
CA LEU A 117 3.84 10.03 -16.63
C LEU A 117 3.82 11.27 -17.54
N LEU A 118 2.74 12.06 -17.52
CA LEU A 118 2.61 13.21 -18.41
C LEU A 118 3.30 14.47 -17.86
N PHE A 119 3.29 14.66 -16.53
CA PHE A 119 3.78 15.91 -15.93
C PHE A 119 5.17 15.80 -15.32
N ILE A 120 5.59 14.62 -14.82
CA ILE A 120 6.89 14.46 -14.13
C ILE A 120 7.96 13.93 -15.10
N VAL A 121 7.63 12.93 -15.93
CA VAL A 121 8.62 12.27 -16.81
C VAL A 121 9.19 13.21 -17.89
N PRO A 122 8.40 14.00 -18.64
CA PRO A 122 8.95 14.82 -19.72
C PRO A 122 9.90 15.92 -19.22
N PRO A 123 9.59 16.68 -18.14
CA PRO A 123 10.56 17.60 -17.56
C PRO A 123 11.81 16.90 -17.03
N GLN A 124 11.67 15.75 -16.36
CA GLN A 124 12.82 14.98 -15.87
C GLN A 124 13.77 14.57 -16.99
N GLY A 125 13.22 14.12 -18.14
CA GLY A 125 14.01 13.80 -19.33
C GLY A 125 14.68 15.02 -19.95
N TYR A 126 13.98 16.16 -20.03
CA TYR A 126 14.51 17.41 -20.58
C TYR A 126 15.71 17.93 -19.80
N PHE A 127 15.68 17.89 -18.47
CA PHE A 127 16.81 18.34 -17.62
C PHE A 127 17.95 17.32 -17.50
N SER A 128 17.78 16.12 -18.03
CA SER A 128 18.82 15.07 -17.98
C SER A 128 19.70 14.98 -19.21
N LEU A 129 19.36 15.73 -20.27
CA LEU A 129 20.16 15.98 -21.47
C LEU A 129 21.09 17.16 -21.24
#